data_AF-A0A7S2I0I1-F1
#
_entry.id   AF-A0A7S2I0I1-F1
#
_cell.length_a   1.000
_cell.length_b   1.000
_cell.length_c   1.000
_cell.angle_alpha   90.00
_cell.angle_beta   90.00
_cell.angle_gamma   90.00
#
_symmetry.space_group_name_H-M   'P 1'
#
loop_
_entity.id
_entity.type
_entity.pdbx_description
1 polymer ?
#
loop_
_entity_poly.entity_id
_entity_poly.type
_entity_poly.pdbx_seq_one_letter_code
_entity_poly.pdbx_strand_id
1 'polypeptide(L)'
;LPRICGLLDVALESSAQIHMPQGCVKSVGSTAFEAVSLLSMLAKTGSPLVLEALLQQQLLPRCLELFFRHAWSSLLHNAVRSLFSEVLVATEGVPPALVLAVLQEGGLLARIVAEYREEGREIGGCARGRPPRVGYMG
;
A
#
# COMPACT_ATOMS: atom_id res chain seq x y z
N LEU A 1 12.22 -13.36 -4.65
CA LEU A 1 11.42 -12.13 -4.89
C LEU A 1 10.45 -12.25 -6.07
N PRO A 2 10.78 -12.86 -7.23
CA PRO A 2 9.83 -12.98 -8.36
C PRO A 2 8.51 -13.69 -7.99
N ARG A 3 8.59 -14.75 -7.16
CA ARG A 3 7.41 -15.43 -6.62
C ARG A 3 6.56 -14.54 -5.70
N ILE A 4 7.19 -13.64 -4.95
CA ILE A 4 6.48 -12.69 -4.09
C ILE A 4 5.73 -11.67 -4.96
N CYS A 5 6.32 -11.23 -6.08
CA CYS A 5 5.64 -10.36 -7.04
C CYS A 5 4.36 -11.01 -7.55
N GLY A 6 4.46 -12.27 -8.02
CA GLY A 6 3.28 -13.01 -8.48
C GLY A 6 2.19 -13.15 -7.40
N LEU A 7 2.57 -13.32 -6.13
CA LEU A 7 1.60 -13.35 -5.03
C LEU A 7 0.90 -12.00 -4.81
N LEU A 8 1.65 -10.90 -4.89
CA LEU A 8 1.08 -9.56 -4.77
C LEU A 8 0.20 -9.21 -5.97
N ASP A 9 0.60 -9.59 -7.18
CA ASP A 9 -0.18 -9.37 -8.40
C ASP A 9 -1.50 -10.15 -8.35
N VAL A 10 -1.48 -11.42 -7.93
CA VAL A 10 -2.71 -12.21 -7.72
C VAL A 10 -3.59 -11.58 -6.64
N ALA A 11 -3.01 -11.02 -5.58
CA ALA A 11 -3.77 -10.33 -4.54
C ALA A 11 -4.37 -8.99 -5.02
N LEU A 12 -3.68 -8.31 -5.94
CA LEU A 12 -4.19 -7.14 -6.64
C LEU A 12 -5.31 -7.51 -7.61
N GLU A 13 -5.30 -8.69 -8.21
CA GLU A 13 -6.39 -9.12 -9.10
C GLU A 13 -7.60 -9.65 -8.31
N SER A 14 -7.35 -10.40 -7.24
CA SER A 14 -8.35 -11.10 -6.44
C SER A 14 -8.57 -10.41 -5.09
N SER A 15 -9.71 -9.74 -4.94
CA SER A 15 -10.14 -9.19 -3.64
C SER A 15 -11.52 -9.73 -3.30
N ALA A 16 -11.60 -10.60 -2.29
CA ALA A 16 -12.89 -11.01 -1.73
C ALA A 16 -13.59 -9.81 -1.06
N GLN A 17 -14.92 -9.81 -1.13
CA GLN A 17 -15.73 -8.76 -0.51
C GLN A 17 -16.38 -9.30 0.76
N ILE A 18 -16.24 -8.56 1.86
CA ILE A 18 -16.91 -8.82 3.12
C ILE A 18 -18.10 -7.85 3.21
N HIS A 19 -19.30 -8.40 3.37
CA HIS A 19 -20.49 -7.62 3.65
C HIS A 19 -20.50 -7.19 5.12
N MET A 20 -20.47 -5.88 5.34
CA MET A 20 -20.60 -5.24 6.64
C MET A 20 -21.92 -4.44 6.69
N PRO A 21 -22.47 -4.15 7.88
CA PRO A 21 -23.67 -3.32 8.02
C PRO A 21 -23.58 -1.95 7.33
N GLN A 22 -22.36 -1.44 7.14
CA GLN A 22 -22.05 -0.15 6.51
C GLN A 22 -21.74 -0.25 5.01
N GLY A 23 -21.72 -1.45 4.43
CA GLY A 23 -21.40 -1.67 3.01
C GLY A 23 -20.47 -2.87 2.76
N CYS A 24 -19.96 -2.99 1.53
CA CYS A 24 -19.04 -4.05 1.14
C CYS A 24 -17.59 -3.56 1.25
N VAL A 25 -16.73 -4.33 1.93
CA VAL A 25 -15.31 -4.00 2.12
C VAL A 25 -14.46 -5.04 1.41
N LYS A 26 -13.43 -4.60 0.69
CA LYS A 26 -12.43 -5.50 0.08
C LYS A 26 -11.51 -6.06 1.17
N SER A 27 -11.61 -7.36 1.45
CA SER A 27 -10.68 -8.03 2.36
C SER A 27 -9.34 -8.29 1.68
N VAL A 28 -8.26 -8.13 2.44
CA VAL A 28 -6.94 -8.62 2.03
C VAL A 28 -6.82 -10.09 2.43
N GLY A 29 -6.33 -10.95 1.52
CA GLY A 29 -6.05 -12.34 1.86
C GLY A 29 -4.84 -12.47 2.79
N SER A 30 -4.79 -13.53 3.61
CA SER A 30 -3.68 -13.79 4.54
C SER A 30 -2.33 -13.86 3.82
N THR A 31 -2.28 -14.50 2.66
CA THR A 31 -1.06 -14.64 1.86
C THR A 31 -0.46 -13.30 1.42
N ALA A 32 -1.29 -12.34 1.04
CA ALA A 32 -0.82 -11.01 0.63
C ALA A 32 -0.25 -10.24 1.82
N PHE A 33 -0.92 -10.31 2.97
CA PHE A 33 -0.43 -9.73 4.21
C PHE A 33 0.89 -10.36 4.69
N GLU A 34 1.00 -11.69 4.65
CA GLU A 34 2.22 -12.43 4.98
C GLU A 34 3.36 -12.07 4.03
N ALA A 35 3.09 -11.91 2.74
CA ALA A 35 4.07 -11.46 1.76
C ALA A 35 4.61 -10.07 2.10
N VAL A 36 3.75 -9.10 2.41
CA VAL A 36 4.17 -7.74 2.82
C VAL A 36 4.99 -7.78 4.12
N SER A 37 4.58 -8.62 5.07
CA SER A 37 5.29 -8.79 6.35
C SER A 37 6.68 -9.41 6.15
N LEU A 38 6.81 -10.41 5.26
CA LEU A 38 8.09 -10.97 4.86
C LEU A 38 8.99 -9.91 4.20
N LEU A 39 8.44 -9.09 3.31
CA LEU A 39 9.19 -7.99 2.70
C LEU A 39 9.70 -6.99 3.73
N SER A 40 8.88 -6.65 4.75
CA SER A 40 9.32 -5.77 5.84
C SER A 40 10.47 -6.38 6.63
N MET A 41 10.41 -7.68 6.95
CA MET A 41 11.51 -8.37 7.63
C MET A 41 12.79 -8.42 6.79
N LEU A 42 12.66 -8.61 5.48
CA LEU A 42 13.81 -8.58 4.56
C LEU A 42 14.41 -7.18 4.46
N ALA A 43 13.58 -6.13 4.32
CA ALA A 43 14.03 -4.75 4.27
C ALA A 43 14.78 -4.34 5.54
N LYS A 44 14.31 -4.80 6.70
CA LYS A 44 14.93 -4.56 8.01
C LYS A 44 16.37 -5.07 8.11
N THR A 45 16.76 -6.04 7.28
CA THR A 45 18.17 -6.50 7.25
C THR A 45 19.12 -5.42 6.73
N GLY A 46 18.62 -4.38 6.06
CA GLY A 46 19.44 -3.34 5.44
C GLY A 46 20.33 -3.85 4.30
N SER A 47 20.17 -5.11 3.86
CA SER A 47 21.02 -5.70 2.83
C SER A 47 20.84 -4.97 1.49
N PRO A 48 21.92 -4.44 0.88
CA PRO A 48 21.84 -3.75 -0.40
C PRO A 48 21.22 -4.61 -1.50
N LEU A 49 21.51 -5.92 -1.50
CA LEU A 49 20.94 -6.89 -2.45
C LEU A 49 19.41 -7.00 -2.32
N VAL A 50 18.89 -6.90 -1.09
CA VAL A 50 17.44 -6.92 -0.86
C VAL A 50 16.83 -5.62 -1.36
N LEU A 51 17.42 -4.46 -1.02
CA LEU A 51 16.92 -3.16 -1.45
C LEU A 51 16.93 -3.00 -2.98
N GLU A 52 18.00 -3.45 -3.64
CA GLU A 52 18.09 -3.48 -5.09
C GLU A 52 17.01 -4.38 -5.70
N ALA A 53 16.80 -5.57 -5.12
CA ALA A 53 15.78 -6.47 -5.64
C ALA A 53 14.35 -5.97 -5.36
N LEU A 54 14.10 -5.21 -4.28
CA LEU A 54 12.84 -4.50 -4.05
C LEU A 54 12.58 -3.46 -5.15
N LEU A 55 13.63 -2.76 -5.58
CA LEU A 55 13.58 -1.75 -6.65
C LEU A 55 13.33 -2.40 -8.01
N GLN A 56 14.18 -3.36 -8.41
CA GLN A 56 14.11 -4.02 -9.71
C GLN A 56 12.76 -4.70 -9.96
N GLN A 57 12.15 -5.20 -8.89
CA GLN A 57 10.87 -5.89 -8.94
C GLN A 57 9.67 -4.96 -8.68
N GLN A 58 9.88 -3.65 -8.49
CA GLN A 58 8.83 -2.66 -8.17
C GLN A 58 7.88 -3.13 -7.07
N LEU A 59 8.44 -3.62 -5.96
CA LEU A 59 7.65 -4.21 -4.88
C LEU A 59 7.00 -3.14 -3.99
N LEU A 60 7.64 -1.99 -3.80
CA LEU A 60 7.05 -0.89 -3.00
C LEU A 60 5.82 -0.26 -3.68
N PRO A 61 5.82 0.05 -4.99
CA PRO A 61 4.61 0.48 -5.69
C PRO A 61 3.43 -0.50 -5.54
N ARG A 62 3.67 -1.81 -5.67
CA ARG A 62 2.63 -2.84 -5.50
C ARG A 62 2.07 -2.89 -4.08
N CYS A 63 2.95 -2.84 -3.07
CA CYS A 63 2.53 -2.77 -1.67
C CYS A 63 1.70 -1.52 -1.38
N LEU A 64 2.06 -0.39 -1.99
CA LEU A 64 1.31 0.85 -1.88
C LEU A 64 -0.05 0.76 -2.60
N GLU A 65 -0.12 0.09 -3.75
CA GLU A 65 -1.39 -0.16 -4.42
C GLU A 65 -2.32 -1.04 -3.57
N LEU A 66 -1.79 -2.09 -2.94
CA LEU A 66 -2.53 -2.91 -1.98
C LEU A 66 -3.05 -2.07 -0.81
N PHE A 67 -2.23 -1.16 -0.27
CA PHE A 67 -2.65 -0.23 0.78
C PHE A 67 -3.91 0.54 0.37
N PHE A 68 -3.88 1.22 -0.78
CA PHE A 68 -5.03 2.02 -1.24
C PHE A 68 -6.25 1.16 -1.62
N ARG A 69 -6.03 -0.05 -2.13
CA ARG A 69 -7.12 -0.96 -2.51
C ARG A 69 -7.90 -1.51 -1.31
N HIS A 70 -7.27 -1.56 -0.13
CA HIS A 70 -7.82 -2.16 1.08
C HIS A 70 -7.97 -1.13 2.20
N ALA A 71 -8.73 -0.05 1.93
CA ALA A 71 -8.89 1.12 2.79
C ALA A 71 -9.40 0.90 4.23
N TRP A 72 -9.64 -0.34 4.66
CA TRP A 72 -10.10 -0.68 6.02
C TRP A 72 -9.24 -1.75 6.69
N SER A 73 -8.12 -2.14 6.08
CA SER A 73 -7.23 -3.17 6.63
C SER A 73 -6.09 -2.54 7.43
N SER A 74 -6.36 -2.21 8.70
CA SER A 74 -5.33 -1.62 9.58
C SER A 74 -4.08 -2.50 9.72
N LEU A 75 -4.25 -3.82 9.69
CA LEU A 75 -3.12 -4.75 9.71
C LEU A 75 -2.23 -4.58 8.47
N LEU A 76 -2.83 -4.55 7.27
CA LEU A 76 -2.08 -4.34 6.04
C LEU A 76 -1.40 -2.97 6.04
N HIS A 77 -2.12 -1.92 6.42
CA HIS A 77 -1.58 -0.57 6.48
C HIS A 77 -0.36 -0.48 7.40
N ASN A 78 -0.44 -1.08 8.59
CA ASN A 78 0.68 -1.15 9.52
C ASN A 78 1.87 -1.91 8.93
N ALA A 79 1.63 -3.05 8.28
CA ALA A 79 2.70 -3.83 7.64
C ALA A 79 3.38 -3.06 6.50
N VAL A 80 2.59 -2.37 5.66
CA VAL A 80 3.12 -1.50 4.60
C VAL A 80 3.89 -0.33 5.22
N ARG A 81 3.36 0.36 6.22
CA ARG A 81 4.06 1.43 6.94
C ARG A 81 5.40 0.95 7.51
N SER A 82 5.43 -0.22 8.14
CA SER A 82 6.66 -0.83 8.65
C SER A 82 7.66 -1.07 7.51
N LEU A 83 7.25 -1.70 6.41
CA LEU A 83 8.09 -1.89 5.23
C LEU A 83 8.71 -0.57 4.73
N PHE A 84 7.89 0.46 4.56
CA PHE A 84 8.37 1.78 4.13
C PHE A 84 9.34 2.40 5.15
N SER A 85 9.06 2.28 6.44
CA SER A 85 9.95 2.80 7.49
C SER A 85 11.32 2.11 7.45
N GLU A 86 11.34 0.79 7.31
CA GLU A 86 12.61 0.03 7.23
C GLU A 86 13.42 0.42 5.99
N VAL A 87 12.77 0.64 4.85
CA VAL A 87 13.45 1.09 3.62
C VAL A 87 13.98 2.52 3.77
N LEU A 88 13.21 3.42 4.39
CA LEU A 88 13.57 4.83 4.52
C LEU A 88 14.64 5.10 5.60
N VAL A 89 14.83 4.18 6.54
CA VAL A 89 15.81 4.32 7.64
C VAL A 89 17.08 3.49 7.39
N ALA A 90 17.16 2.76 6.28
CA ALA A 90 18.33 1.94 5.93
C ALA A 90 19.65 2.73 6.03
N THR A 91 20.58 2.22 6.83
CA THR A 91 21.81 2.91 7.30
C THR A 91 22.84 3.19 6.21
N GLU A 92 22.82 2.43 5.13
CA GLU A 92 23.65 2.65 3.93
C GLU A 92 23.10 3.78 3.03
N GLY A 93 22.07 4.49 3.51
CA GLY A 93 21.32 5.49 2.76
C GLY A 93 20.16 4.84 1.98
N VAL A 94 19.05 5.56 1.91
CA VAL A 94 17.92 5.16 1.07
C VAL A 94 18.34 5.32 -0.39
N PRO A 95 18.30 4.28 -1.23
CA PRO A 95 18.49 4.44 -2.66
C PRO A 95 17.48 5.47 -3.18
N PRO A 96 17.90 6.64 -3.70
CA PRO A 96 16.97 7.66 -4.19
C PRO A 96 16.00 7.09 -5.24
N ALA A 97 16.45 6.07 -5.98
CA ALA A 97 15.64 5.32 -6.92
C ALA A 97 14.42 4.62 -6.29
N LEU A 98 14.51 4.09 -5.05
CA LEU A 98 13.36 3.49 -4.37
C LEU A 98 12.30 4.54 -4.02
N VAL A 99 12.73 5.73 -3.58
CA VAL A 99 11.83 6.85 -3.30
C VAL A 99 11.17 7.35 -4.58
N LEU A 100 11.96 7.51 -5.65
CA LEU A 100 11.44 7.92 -6.95
C LEU A 100 10.44 6.91 -7.53
N ALA A 101 10.73 5.61 -7.42
CA ALA A 101 9.79 4.56 -7.86
C ALA A 101 8.44 4.68 -7.14
N VAL A 102 8.43 4.97 -5.84
CA VAL A 102 7.19 5.17 -5.08
C VAL A 102 6.44 6.43 -5.52
N LEU A 103 7.16 7.54 -5.68
CA LEU A 103 6.56 8.83 -6.03
C LEU A 103 6.05 8.89 -7.47
N GLN A 104 6.81 8.34 -8.41
CA GLN A 104 6.55 8.39 -9.85
C GLN A 104 5.72 7.18 -10.32
N GLU A 105 6.21 5.96 -10.06
CA GLU A 105 5.58 4.73 -10.57
C GLU A 105 4.40 4.28 -9.69
N GLY A 106 4.53 4.44 -8.36
CA GLY A 106 3.45 4.14 -7.42
C GLY A 106 2.28 5.15 -7.44
N GLY A 107 2.47 6.30 -8.08
CA GLY A 107 1.44 7.34 -8.20
C GLY A 107 0.97 7.91 -6.87
N LEU A 108 1.79 7.85 -5.82
CA LEU A 108 1.42 8.25 -4.45
C LEU A 108 0.83 9.66 -4.40
N LEU A 109 1.51 10.64 -5.01
CA LEU A 109 1.06 12.03 -5.02
C LEU A 109 -0.24 12.21 -5.78
N ALA A 110 -0.40 11.54 -6.92
CA ALA A 110 -1.62 11.61 -7.71
C ALA A 110 -2.82 11.06 -6.93
N ARG A 111 -2.63 9.96 -6.20
CA ARG A 111 -3.67 9.34 -5.35
C ARG A 111 -4.05 10.25 -4.18
N ILE A 112 -3.07 10.81 -3.46
CA ILE A 112 -3.33 11.76 -2.36
C ILE A 112 -4.09 13.00 -2.87
N VAL A 113 -3.68 13.57 -4.01
CA VAL A 113 -4.33 14.75 -4.60
C VAL A 113 -5.76 14.42 -5.05
N ALA A 114 -5.99 13.22 -5.61
CA ALA A 114 -7.32 12.76 -6.00
C ALA A 114 -8.24 12.66 -4.77
N GLU A 115 -7.80 12.00 -3.70
CA GLU A 115 -8.57 11.87 -2.46
C GLU A 115 -8.88 13.24 -1.83
N TYR A 116 -7.89 14.13 -1.73
CA TYR A 116 -8.10 15.46 -1.18
C TYR A 116 -9.11 16.30 -1.98
N ARG A 117 -9.14 16.15 -3.32
CA ARG A 117 -10.13 16.82 -4.18
C ARG A 117 -11.54 16.29 -3.97
N GLU A 118 -11.68 14.98 -3.72
CA GLU A 118 -12.98 14.38 -3.41
C GLU A 118 -13.49 14.86 -2.05
N GLU A 119 -12.64 14.91 -1.03
CA GLU A 119 -12.98 15.48 0.29
C GLU A 119 -13.44 16.95 0.18
N GLY A 120 -12.74 17.77 -0.61
CA GLY A 120 -13.08 19.19 -0.79
C GLY A 120 -14.41 19.44 -1.52
N ARG A 121 -14.85 18.52 -2.38
CA ARG A 121 -16.14 18.62 -3.09
C ARG A 121 -17.35 18.34 -2.19
N GLU A 122 -17.17 17.54 -1.14
CA GLU A 122 -18.24 17.17 -0.22
C GLU A 122 -18.62 18.28 0.77
N ILE A 123 -17.70 19.20 1.08
CA ILE A 123 -17.93 20.28 2.03
C ILE A 123 -18.89 21.36 1.47
N GLY A 124 -19.05 21.44 0.14
CA GLY A 124 -19.88 22.44 -0.53
C GLY A 124 -21.28 21.97 -0.97
N GLY A 125 -21.63 20.69 -0.81
CA GLY A 125 -22.83 20.10 -1.39
C GLY A 125 -23.88 19.64 -0.37
N CYS A 126 -24.97 20.40 -0.21
CA CYS A 126 -26.19 19.94 0.46
C CYS A 126 -26.86 18.81 -0.35
N ALA A 127 -26.50 17.54 -0.14
CA ALA A 127 -27.29 16.41 -0.63
C ALA A 127 -27.10 15.14 0.21
N ARG A 128 -28.19 14.39 0.33
CA ARG A 128 -28.41 13.23 1.21
C ARG A 128 -27.49 12.05 0.84
N GLY A 129 -26.75 11.57 1.84
CA GLY A 129 -25.95 10.34 1.78
C GLY A 129 -24.46 10.62 1.70
N ARG A 130 -23.78 10.69 2.85
CA ARG A 130 -22.31 10.71 2.89
C ARG A 130 -21.81 9.41 2.23
N PRO A 131 -20.97 9.46 1.19
CA PRO A 131 -20.23 8.27 0.81
C PRO A 131 -19.34 7.86 2.00
N PRO A 132 -19.10 6.54 2.17
CA PRO A 132 -18.30 6.06 3.28
C PRO A 132 -16.87 6.62 3.15
N ARG A 133 -16.45 7.42 4.15
CA ARG A 133 -15.06 7.91 4.25
C ARG A 133 -14.13 6.71 4.26
N VAL A 134 -13.08 6.73 3.45
CA VAL A 134 -12.02 5.71 3.48
C VAL A 134 -11.23 5.84 4.79
N GLY A 135 -10.95 4.69 5.42
CA GLY A 135 -10.38 4.60 6.76
C GLY A 135 -8.94 4.07 6.73
N TYR A 136 -8.03 4.76 6.03
CA TYR A 136 -6.62 4.38 6.04
C TYR A 136 -6.03 4.58 7.44
N MET A 137 -6.06 3.53 8.25
CA MET A 137 -5.50 3.51 9.59
C MET A 137 -4.15 2.82 9.55
N GLY A 138 -3.06 3.57 9.74
CA GLY A 138 -1.68 3.06 9.73
C GLY A 138 -0.67 4.12 10.11
#